data_AF-A0A947CQY1-F1
#
_entry.id   AF-A0A947CQY1-F1
#
_cell.length_a   1.000
_cell.length_b   1.000
_cell.length_c   1.000
_cell.angle_alpha   90.00
_cell.angle_beta   90.00
_cell.angle_gamma   90.00
#
_symmetry.space_group_name_H-M   'P 1'
#
loop_
_entity.id
_entity.type
_entity.pdbx_description
1 polymer ?
#
loop_
_entity_poly.entity_id
_entity_poly.type
_entity_poly.pdbx_seq_one_letter_code
_entity_poly.pdbx_strand_id
1 'polypeptide(L)'
;MTRLFGIVCNQPKRVSEALDPVREALVASGPLARWGLAYVQAGHVLLSRNPRPEPDGVDFGTSIANLASDYIIGWATGDDGFKGTPNTQPFRFRAWMYAQSGTATDIDLGPLWEHMPGYLQRNVRGKTPAEVFFHLFLSMLHDSGKLNDPDRPDC
;
A
#
# COMPACT_ATOMS: atom_id res chain seq x y z
N MET A 1 -3.03 15.63 -5.46
CA MET A 1 -2.82 14.63 -6.53
C MET A 1 -2.36 13.33 -5.88
N THR A 2 -2.82 12.18 -6.35
CA THR A 2 -2.44 10.86 -5.80
C THR A 2 -1.82 10.02 -6.90
N ARG A 3 -0.70 9.36 -6.61
CA ARG A 3 -0.02 8.40 -7.49
C ARG A 3 -0.10 7.02 -6.84
N LEU A 4 -0.53 6.03 -7.59
CA LEU A 4 -0.59 4.63 -7.16
C LEU A 4 -0.15 3.75 -8.32
N PHE A 5 0.73 2.79 -8.05
CA PHE A 5 1.10 1.74 -8.99
C PHE A 5 1.37 0.42 -8.26
N GLY A 6 1.25 -0.67 -9.00
CA GLY A 6 1.64 -2.00 -8.57
C GLY A 6 2.55 -2.64 -9.60
N ILE A 7 3.53 -3.41 -9.15
CA ILE A 7 4.44 -4.18 -9.98
C ILE A 7 4.32 -5.63 -9.54
N VAL A 8 4.12 -6.51 -10.52
CA VAL A 8 4.18 -7.96 -10.36
C VAL A 8 5.19 -8.48 -11.36
N CYS A 9 6.19 -9.20 -10.87
CA CYS A 9 7.28 -9.73 -11.68
C CYS A 9 7.65 -11.13 -11.23
N ASN A 10 7.96 -12.01 -12.19
CA ASN A 10 8.45 -13.36 -11.94
C ASN A 10 9.99 -13.44 -11.86
N GLN A 11 10.69 -12.34 -12.14
CA GLN A 11 12.15 -12.23 -12.08
C GLN A 11 12.55 -11.03 -11.21
N PRO A 12 12.52 -11.15 -9.87
CA PRO A 12 12.82 -10.08 -8.92
C PRO A 12 14.10 -9.29 -9.21
N LYS A 13 15.14 -9.96 -9.70
CA LYS A 13 16.45 -9.35 -9.96
C LYS A 13 16.47 -8.45 -11.20
N ARG A 14 15.44 -8.51 -12.05
CA ARG A 14 15.34 -7.75 -13.31
C ARG A 14 14.22 -6.71 -13.31
N VAL A 15 13.63 -6.43 -12.14
CA VAL A 15 12.54 -5.47 -12.02
C VAL A 15 12.97 -4.07 -12.50
N SER A 16 14.18 -3.62 -12.19
CA SER A 16 14.70 -2.35 -12.67
C SER A 16 14.76 -2.28 -14.20
N GLU A 17 15.38 -3.27 -14.84
CA GLU A 17 15.48 -3.39 -16.30
C GLU A 17 14.10 -3.45 -16.96
N ALA A 18 13.16 -4.21 -16.38
CA ALA A 18 11.79 -4.34 -16.90
C ALA A 18 10.99 -3.03 -16.82
N LEU A 19 11.33 -2.15 -15.88
CA LEU A 19 10.67 -0.87 -15.67
C LEU A 19 11.33 0.29 -16.43
N ASP A 20 12.52 0.09 -17.01
CA ASP A 20 13.22 1.13 -17.76
C ASP A 20 12.38 1.77 -18.90
N PRO A 21 11.56 1.01 -19.66
CA PRO A 21 10.68 1.61 -20.68
C PRO A 21 9.58 2.51 -20.12
N VAL A 22 9.26 2.40 -18.83
CA VAL A 22 8.15 3.10 -18.16
C VAL A 22 8.60 3.95 -16.97
N ARG A 23 9.88 4.37 -16.91
CA ARG A 23 10.42 5.13 -15.77
C ARG A 23 9.65 6.38 -15.43
N GLU A 24 9.19 7.11 -16.45
CA GLU A 24 8.39 8.33 -16.23
C GLU A 24 7.09 8.02 -15.47
N ALA A 25 6.55 6.79 -15.60
CA ALA A 25 5.38 6.38 -14.86
C ALA A 25 5.64 6.16 -13.36
N LEU A 26 6.91 6.04 -12.95
CA LEU A 26 7.32 5.88 -11.56
C LEU A 26 7.66 7.21 -10.88
N VAL A 27 7.50 8.34 -11.57
CA VAL A 27 7.69 9.66 -10.97
C VAL A 27 6.35 10.19 -10.44
N ALA A 28 6.32 10.58 -9.18
CA ALA A 28 5.22 11.31 -8.58
C ALA A 28 5.61 12.78 -8.42
N SER A 29 5.00 13.65 -9.23
CA SER A 29 5.25 15.09 -9.19
C SER A 29 4.78 15.71 -7.87
N GLY A 30 5.60 16.62 -7.34
CA GLY A 30 5.28 17.40 -6.14
C GLY A 30 4.23 18.50 -6.38
N PRO A 31 3.74 19.13 -5.30
CA PRO A 31 4.10 18.86 -3.90
C PRO A 31 3.40 17.61 -3.35
N LEU A 32 4.18 16.74 -2.71
CA LEU A 32 3.66 15.56 -2.01
C LEU A 32 3.63 15.83 -0.51
N ALA A 33 2.54 15.44 0.14
CA ALA A 33 2.48 15.46 1.59
C ALA A 33 3.18 14.23 2.18
N ARG A 34 2.96 13.05 1.58
CA ARG A 34 3.37 11.74 2.11
C ARG A 34 3.50 10.72 0.97
N TRP A 35 4.38 9.74 1.15
CA TRP A 35 4.55 8.63 0.21
C TRP A 35 5.03 7.35 0.90
N GLY A 36 4.92 6.23 0.21
CA GLY A 36 5.43 4.95 0.69
C GLY A 36 5.51 3.88 -0.39
N LEU A 37 6.22 2.81 -0.03
CA LEU A 37 6.40 1.58 -0.78
C LEU A 37 6.06 0.39 0.12
N ALA A 38 5.41 -0.61 -0.44
CA ALA A 38 5.32 -1.95 0.10
C ALA A 38 5.92 -2.92 -0.90
N TYR A 39 6.66 -3.91 -0.40
CA TYR A 39 7.26 -4.92 -1.26
C TYR A 39 7.47 -6.24 -0.52
N VAL A 40 7.59 -7.33 -1.26
CA VAL A 40 7.87 -8.67 -0.69
C VAL A 40 9.36 -8.98 -0.79
N GLN A 41 9.98 -9.34 0.33
CA GLN A 41 11.36 -9.80 0.36
C GLN A 41 11.47 -11.03 1.27
N ALA A 42 12.03 -12.11 0.74
CA ALA A 42 12.19 -13.39 1.46
C ALA A 42 10.87 -13.89 2.10
N GLY A 43 9.74 -13.77 1.39
CA GLY A 43 8.42 -14.19 1.86
C GLY A 43 7.76 -13.24 2.88
N HIS A 44 8.38 -12.10 3.18
CA HIS A 44 7.84 -11.11 4.10
C HIS A 44 7.47 -9.82 3.40
N VAL A 45 6.31 -9.26 3.72
CA VAL A 45 5.93 -7.90 3.30
C VAL A 45 6.65 -6.88 4.16
N LEU A 46 7.39 -5.98 3.51
CA LEU A 46 8.09 -4.86 4.11
C LEU A 46 7.44 -3.54 3.69
N LEU A 47 7.53 -2.53 4.56
CA LEU A 47 7.02 -1.18 4.31
C LEU A 47 8.14 -0.16 4.46
N SER A 48 8.29 0.72 3.46
CA SER A 48 9.10 1.93 3.52
C SER A 48 8.17 3.13 3.39
N ARG A 49 7.96 3.89 4.47
CA ARG A 49 6.97 4.98 4.52
C ARG A 49 7.63 6.28 4.93
N ASN A 50 7.34 7.32 4.16
CA ASN A 50 7.84 8.68 4.37
C ASN A 50 6.65 9.60 4.65
N PRO A 51 6.36 9.91 5.93
CA PRO A 51 5.24 10.75 6.33
C PRO A 51 5.56 12.25 6.25
N ARG A 52 6.70 12.63 5.67
CA ARG A 52 7.16 14.01 5.56
C ARG A 52 6.81 14.57 4.18
N PRO A 53 6.51 15.88 4.09
CA PRO A 53 6.30 16.53 2.80
C PRO A 53 7.55 16.46 1.93
N GLU A 54 7.34 16.25 0.63
CA GLU A 54 8.36 16.25 -0.40
C GLU A 54 7.96 17.28 -1.49
N PRO A 55 8.56 18.49 -1.48
CA PRO A 55 8.17 19.57 -2.38
C PRO A 55 8.40 19.25 -3.86
N ASP A 56 9.52 18.59 -4.16
CA ASP A 56 9.98 18.34 -5.53
C ASP A 56 9.35 17.08 -6.15
N GLY A 57 8.65 16.28 -5.34
CA GLY A 57 8.13 14.99 -5.74
C GLY A 57 9.11 13.84 -5.49
N VAL A 58 8.74 12.64 -5.92
CA VAL A 58 9.49 11.42 -5.65
C VAL A 58 9.68 10.62 -6.93
N ASP A 59 10.91 10.23 -7.21
CA ASP A 59 11.21 9.20 -8.17
C ASP A 59 11.23 7.82 -7.48
N PHE A 60 10.16 7.06 -7.66
CA PHE A 60 10.09 5.70 -7.15
C PHE A 60 11.04 4.75 -7.89
N GLY A 61 11.42 5.08 -9.12
CA GLY A 61 12.36 4.30 -9.92
C GLY A 61 13.71 4.13 -9.24
N THR A 62 14.23 5.21 -8.65
CA THR A 62 15.45 5.19 -7.83
C THR A 62 15.28 4.36 -6.55
N SER A 63 14.12 4.46 -5.89
CA SER A 63 13.82 3.70 -4.67
C SER A 63 13.67 2.20 -4.91
N ILE A 64 13.20 1.81 -6.09
CA ILE A 64 12.97 0.40 -6.47
C ILE A 64 14.20 -0.24 -7.09
N ALA A 65 15.16 0.54 -7.61
CA ALA A 65 16.30 0.04 -8.39
C ALA A 65 17.10 -1.08 -7.70
N ASN A 66 17.17 -1.06 -6.37
CA ASN A 66 17.92 -2.05 -5.59
C ASN A 66 17.03 -3.10 -4.90
N LEU A 67 15.73 -3.13 -5.19
CA LEU A 67 14.79 -4.08 -4.62
C LEU A 67 14.68 -5.31 -5.51
N ALA A 68 15.07 -6.47 -4.98
CA ALA A 68 14.71 -7.76 -5.56
C ALA A 68 13.37 -8.22 -4.95
N SER A 69 12.26 -7.91 -5.63
CA SER A 69 10.91 -8.25 -5.17
C SER A 69 9.99 -8.71 -6.30
N ASP A 70 9.16 -9.72 -6.03
CA ASP A 70 8.13 -10.20 -6.97
C ASP A 70 6.91 -9.26 -7.00
N TYR A 71 6.62 -8.58 -5.88
CA TYR A 71 5.44 -7.74 -5.71
C TYR A 71 5.81 -6.43 -5.05
N ILE A 72 5.50 -5.31 -5.69
CA ILE A 72 5.73 -3.96 -5.17
C ILE A 72 4.46 -3.12 -5.34
N ILE A 73 4.12 -2.33 -4.33
CA ILE A 73 3.09 -1.29 -4.41
C ILE A 73 3.75 0.03 -4.04
N GLY A 74 3.60 1.04 -4.90
CA GLY A 74 4.02 2.40 -4.58
C GLY A 74 2.84 3.35 -4.52
N TRP A 75 2.88 4.24 -3.55
CA TRP A 75 1.82 5.21 -3.32
C TRP A 75 2.39 6.56 -2.87
N ALA A 76 1.86 7.64 -3.42
CA ALA A 76 2.16 9.01 -3.03
C ALA A 76 0.88 9.86 -3.08
N THR A 77 0.80 10.85 -2.20
CA THR A 77 -0.30 11.80 -2.18
C THR A 77 0.18 13.22 -1.90
N GLY A 78 -0.51 14.20 -2.47
CA GLY A 78 -0.53 15.57 -1.99
C GLY A 78 -1.32 15.70 -0.69
N ASP A 79 -1.55 16.93 -0.23
CA ASP A 79 -2.27 17.18 1.02
C ASP A 79 -3.70 16.62 0.96
N ASP A 80 -4.01 15.73 1.89
CA ASP A 80 -5.31 15.09 2.10
C ASP A 80 -5.83 15.31 3.53
N GLY A 81 -5.21 16.23 4.29
CA GLY A 81 -5.56 16.55 5.67
C GLY A 81 -5.06 15.55 6.71
N PHE A 82 -4.50 14.41 6.32
CA PHE A 82 -3.96 13.41 7.24
C PHE A 82 -2.45 13.53 7.42
N LYS A 83 -1.96 13.20 8.63
CA LYS A 83 -0.55 13.35 9.01
C LYS A 83 -0.02 12.12 9.74
N GLY A 84 1.31 11.94 9.70
CA GLY A 84 2.01 10.92 10.46
C GLY A 84 2.00 9.52 9.82
N THR A 85 2.92 8.68 10.29
CA THR A 85 3.17 7.34 9.76
C THR A 85 1.96 6.41 9.75
N PRO A 86 1.07 6.39 10.79
CA PRO A 86 -0.09 5.50 10.79
C PRO A 86 -1.05 5.75 9.63
N ASN A 87 -1.12 6.99 9.11
CA ASN A 87 -1.99 7.35 8.01
C ASN A 87 -1.32 7.17 6.64
N THR A 88 0.00 6.91 6.60
CA THR A 88 0.76 6.82 5.35
C THR A 88 0.63 5.43 4.76
N GLN A 89 0.12 5.36 3.52
CA GLN A 89 0.01 4.14 2.74
C GLN A 89 1.37 3.78 2.12
N PRO A 90 1.60 2.51 1.72
CA PRO A 90 0.70 1.35 1.82
C PRO A 90 0.53 0.80 3.25
N PHE A 91 -0.55 0.04 3.46
CA PHE A 91 -0.85 -0.70 4.69
C PHE A 91 -0.42 -2.17 4.57
N ARG A 92 -0.13 -2.79 5.72
CA ARG A 92 0.26 -4.20 5.82
C ARG A 92 -0.50 -4.90 6.92
N PHE A 93 -0.97 -6.11 6.64
CA PHE A 93 -1.44 -7.05 7.65
C PHE A 93 -0.92 -8.45 7.31
N ARG A 94 0.02 -8.97 8.11
CA ARG A 94 0.70 -10.25 7.84
C ARG A 94 1.34 -10.26 6.44
N ALA A 95 0.86 -11.12 5.54
CA ALA A 95 1.30 -11.27 4.15
C ALA A 95 0.52 -10.38 3.16
N TRP A 96 -0.49 -9.64 3.63
CA TRP A 96 -1.28 -8.74 2.80
C TRP A 96 -0.68 -7.34 2.79
N MET A 97 -0.63 -6.73 1.62
CA MET A 97 -0.35 -5.31 1.43
C MET A 97 -1.47 -4.65 0.63
N TYR A 98 -1.74 -3.38 0.92
CA TYR A 98 -2.83 -2.64 0.32
C TYR A 98 -2.50 -1.16 0.19
N ALA A 99 -2.91 -0.59 -0.93
CA ALA A 99 -2.97 0.86 -1.12
C ALA A 99 -4.20 1.22 -1.95
N GLN A 100 -4.69 2.43 -1.76
CA GLN A 100 -5.90 2.96 -2.37
C GLN A 100 -5.61 4.33 -2.98
N SER A 101 -6.15 4.55 -4.16
CA SER A 101 -6.26 5.89 -4.76
C SER A 101 -7.69 6.38 -4.63
N GLY A 102 -7.85 7.69 -4.44
CA GLY A 102 -9.15 8.34 -4.23
C GLY A 102 -9.61 8.32 -2.78
N THR A 103 -10.50 9.26 -2.46
CA THR A 103 -11.05 9.46 -1.12
C THR A 103 -12.54 9.14 -1.14
N ALA A 104 -12.98 8.23 -0.28
CA ALA A 104 -14.40 8.10 0.05
C ALA A 104 -14.69 9.03 1.23
N THR A 105 -14.93 10.32 0.94
CA THR A 105 -15.14 11.34 1.97
C THR A 105 -16.50 11.24 2.66
N ASP A 106 -17.49 10.58 2.02
CA ASP A 106 -18.90 10.64 2.45
C ASP A 106 -19.42 9.31 3.00
N ILE A 107 -18.52 8.36 3.30
CA ILE A 107 -18.91 7.06 3.86
C ILE A 107 -18.79 7.11 5.38
N ASP A 108 -19.91 6.88 6.08
CA ASP A 108 -19.90 6.63 7.52
C ASP A 108 -19.24 5.26 7.79
N LEU A 109 -18.03 5.30 8.35
CA LEU A 109 -17.25 4.11 8.67
C LEU A 109 -17.68 3.47 9.99
N GLY A 110 -18.50 4.12 10.82
CA GLY A 110 -18.94 3.62 12.12
C GLY A 110 -19.62 2.25 12.03
N PRO A 111 -20.68 2.09 11.22
CA PRO A 111 -21.34 0.80 11.05
C PRO A 111 -20.40 -0.28 10.49
N LEU A 112 -19.52 0.07 9.55
CA LEU A 112 -18.55 -0.88 8.97
C LEU A 112 -17.52 -1.33 10.02
N TRP A 113 -17.10 -0.42 10.87
CA TRP A 113 -16.18 -0.71 11.98
C TRP A 113 -16.79 -1.69 12.97
N GLU A 114 -18.05 -1.50 13.36
CA GLU A 114 -18.76 -2.37 14.32
C GLU A 114 -18.87 -3.83 13.84
N HIS A 115 -18.96 -4.05 12.53
CA HIS A 115 -19.02 -5.39 11.95
C HIS A 115 -17.64 -6.08 11.84
N MET A 116 -16.54 -5.34 12.03
CA MET A 116 -15.20 -5.94 11.97
C MET A 116 -14.88 -6.76 13.23
N PRO A 117 -14.27 -7.94 13.10
CA PRO A 117 -13.76 -8.70 14.24
C PRO A 117 -12.81 -7.88 15.11
N GLY A 118 -12.96 -7.98 16.44
CA GLY A 118 -12.19 -7.16 17.38
C GLY A 118 -10.66 -7.30 17.28
N TYR A 119 -10.15 -8.43 16.77
CA TYR A 119 -8.71 -8.57 16.52
C TYR A 119 -8.24 -7.73 15.32
N LEU A 120 -9.07 -7.47 14.30
CA LEU A 120 -8.75 -6.59 13.18
C LEU A 120 -8.90 -5.12 13.57
N GLN A 121 -9.94 -4.77 14.34
CA GLN A 121 -10.13 -3.42 14.87
C GLN A 121 -8.88 -2.94 15.64
N ARG A 122 -8.28 -3.80 16.47
CA ARG A 122 -7.05 -3.48 17.22
C ARG A 122 -5.81 -3.26 16.35
N ASN A 123 -5.84 -3.68 15.09
CA ASN A 123 -4.71 -3.52 14.17
C ASN A 123 -4.79 -2.24 13.33
N VAL A 124 -5.95 -1.58 13.27
CA VAL A 124 -6.07 -0.25 12.65
C VAL A 124 -5.41 0.78 13.54
N ARG A 125 -4.44 1.53 12.99
CA ARG A 125 -3.65 2.52 13.74
C ARG A 125 -3.91 3.96 13.30
N GLY A 126 -4.26 4.15 12.04
CA GLY A 126 -4.58 5.44 11.45
C GLY A 126 -6.07 5.75 11.49
N LYS A 127 -6.40 6.87 10.85
CA LYS A 127 -7.76 7.43 10.74
C LYS A 127 -8.22 7.53 9.28
N THR A 128 -7.40 7.06 8.34
CA THR A 128 -7.73 7.13 6.92
C THR A 128 -8.80 6.09 6.59
N PRO A 129 -9.82 6.43 5.77
CA PRO A 129 -10.80 5.48 5.29
C PRO A 129 -10.16 4.26 4.59
N ALA A 130 -9.05 4.47 3.88
CA ALA A 130 -8.31 3.41 3.19
C ALA A 130 -7.83 2.29 4.13
N GLU A 131 -7.45 2.60 5.37
CA GLU A 131 -7.03 1.58 6.35
C GLU A 131 -8.23 0.77 6.86
N VAL A 132 -9.38 1.43 7.05
CA VAL A 132 -10.62 0.78 7.46
C VAL A 132 -11.12 -0.16 6.35
N PHE A 133 -11.14 0.30 5.10
CA PHE A 133 -11.49 -0.54 3.95
C PHE A 133 -10.58 -1.76 3.82
N PHE A 134 -9.28 -1.58 4.05
CA PHE A 134 -8.35 -2.70 4.05
C PHE A 134 -8.72 -3.75 5.11
N HIS A 135 -9.00 -3.33 6.34
CA HIS A 135 -9.33 -4.28 7.41
C HIS A 135 -10.73 -4.90 7.25
N LEU A 136 -11.69 -4.18 6.67
CA LEU A 136 -12.98 -4.74 6.26
C LEU A 136 -12.83 -5.79 5.16
N PHE A 137 -11.94 -5.56 4.18
CA PHE A 137 -11.62 -6.56 3.18
C PHE A 137 -11.01 -7.82 3.81
N LEU A 138 -10.13 -7.66 4.78
CA LEU A 138 -9.55 -8.78 5.52
C LEU A 138 -10.57 -9.53 6.39
N SER A 139 -11.59 -8.87 6.93
CA SER A 139 -12.64 -9.57 7.67
C SER A 139 -13.44 -10.49 6.75
N MET A 140 -13.79 -10.02 5.54
CA MET A 140 -14.45 -10.87 4.54
C MET A 140 -13.59 -12.08 4.14
N LEU A 141 -12.27 -11.88 3.99
CA LEU A 141 -11.35 -12.98 3.71
C LEU A 141 -11.24 -13.96 4.89
N HIS A 142 -11.22 -13.45 6.12
CA HIS A 142 -11.25 -14.27 7.32
C HIS A 142 -12.49 -15.15 7.40
N ASP A 143 -13.67 -14.58 7.15
CA ASP A 143 -14.94 -15.30 7.23
C ASP A 143 -15.03 -16.39 6.17
N SER A 144 -14.33 -16.23 5.04
CA SER A 144 -14.17 -17.27 4.01
C SER A 144 -13.06 -18.28 4.29
N GLY A 145 -12.33 -18.16 5.40
CA GLY A 145 -11.19 -19.03 5.77
C GLY A 145 -9.90 -18.79 4.98
N LYS A 146 -9.85 -17.76 4.11
CA LYS A 146 -8.76 -17.52 3.15
C LYS A 146 -7.66 -16.58 3.64
N LEU A 147 -7.79 -16.05 4.85
CA LEU A 147 -6.87 -15.02 5.36
C LEU A 147 -5.41 -15.50 5.48
N ASN A 148 -5.21 -16.79 5.78
CA ASN A 148 -3.89 -17.39 6.03
C ASN A 148 -3.55 -18.51 5.05
N ASP A 149 -4.28 -18.64 3.94
CA ASP A 149 -4.05 -19.71 2.96
C ASP A 149 -2.72 -19.46 2.24
N PRO A 150 -1.67 -20.27 2.49
CA PRO A 150 -0.36 -20.09 1.87
C PRO A 150 -0.26 -20.76 0.49
N ASP A 151 -1.23 -21.58 0.10
CA ASP A 151 -1.11 -22.58 -0.97
C ASP A 151 -1.96 -22.28 -2.21
N ARG A 152 -2.33 -21.02 -2.48
CA ARG A 152 -3.11 -20.76 -3.70
C ARG A 152 -2.23 -20.93 -4.94
N PRO A 153 -2.51 -21.89 -5.84
CA PRO A 153 -1.89 -21.96 -7.15
C PRO A 153 -2.48 -20.83 -8.00
N ASP A 154 -1.66 -20.27 -8.88
CA ASP A 154 -2.08 -19.38 -9.95
C ASP A 154 -3.29 -20.03 -10.67
N CYS A 155 -4.46 -19.41 -10.56
CA CYS A 155 -5.62 -19.78 -11.37
C CYS A 155 -5.45 -19.23 -12.79
#